data_AF-A0A0C5RCN9-F1
#
_entry.id   AF-A0A0C5RCN9-F1
#
_cell.length_a   1.000
_cell.length_b   1.000
_cell.length_c   1.000
_cell.angle_alpha   90.00
_cell.angle_beta   90.00
_cell.angle_gamma   90.00
#
_symmetry.space_group_name_H-M   'P 1'
#
loop_
_entity.id
_entity.type
_entity.pdbx_description
1 polymer ?
#
loop_
_entity_poly.entity_id
_entity_poly.type
_entity_poly.pdbx_seq_one_letter_code
_entity_poly.pdbx_strand_id
1 'polypeptide(L)' 'MSPYGDKGWKIMKRGGVRVTKVFKTKKEALEYSKTLCKNQEAVIFIQRKDGSFQDVKNYRDE' A
#
# COMPACT_ATOMS: atom_id res chain seq x y z
N MET A 1 -1.72 1.43 -0.97
CA MET A 1 -1.59 1.79 0.45
C MET A 1 -1.91 3.25 0.67
N SER A 2 -2.60 3.56 1.75
CA SER A 2 -2.96 4.94 2.12
C SER A 2 -2.96 5.07 3.65
N PRO A 3 -2.77 6.28 4.19
CA PRO A 3 -2.90 6.51 5.62
C PRO A 3 -4.34 6.27 6.08
N TYR A 4 -4.49 5.70 7.27
CA TYR A 4 -5.76 5.34 7.88
C TYR A 4 -5.97 6.08 9.21
N GLY A 5 -5.95 7.42 9.13
CA GLY A 5 -6.06 8.28 10.31
C GLY A 5 -5.00 7.94 11.36
N ASP A 6 -5.43 7.83 12.61
CA ASP A 6 -4.61 7.42 13.76
C ASP A 6 -4.26 5.93 13.82
N LYS A 7 -4.92 5.10 13.00
CA LYS A 7 -4.65 3.65 12.95
C LYS A 7 -3.39 3.31 12.15
N GLY A 8 -2.74 4.30 11.53
CA GLY A 8 -1.49 4.15 10.78
C GLY A 8 -1.71 4.08 9.27
N TRP A 9 -1.33 2.96 8.64
CA TRP A 9 -1.31 2.75 7.19
C TRP A 9 -2.14 1.53 6.80
N LYS A 10 -3.09 1.71 5.89
CA LYS A 10 -3.87 0.61 5.32
C LYS A 10 -3.36 0.17 3.95
N ILE A 11 -3.36 -1.13 3.74
CA ILE A 11 -3.18 -1.78 2.45
C ILE A 11 -4.56 -2.17 1.92
N MET A 12 -4.86 -1.75 0.70
CA MET A 12 -6.06 -2.15 -0.02
C MET A 12 -5.72 -2.29 -1.50
N LYS A 13 -6.39 -3.23 -2.18
CA LYS A 13 -6.31 -3.33 -3.64
C LYS A 13 -7.01 -2.13 -4.29
N ARG A 14 -6.47 -1.68 -5.43
CA ARG A 14 -7.11 -0.64 -6.24
C ARG A 14 -8.46 -1.17 -6.75
N GLY A 15 -9.55 -0.44 -6.51
CA GLY A 15 -10.92 -0.88 -6.80
C GLY A 15 -11.52 -1.87 -5.78
N GLY A 16 -10.75 -2.29 -4.77
CA GLY A 16 -11.25 -3.13 -3.69
C GLY A 16 -11.96 -2.31 -2.62
N VAL A 17 -13.13 -2.76 -2.18
CA VAL A 17 -13.91 -2.10 -1.11
C VAL A 17 -13.36 -2.44 0.29
N ARG A 18 -12.62 -3.56 0.40
CA ARG A 18 -12.13 -4.09 1.67
C ARG A 18 -10.64 -3.82 1.88
N VAL A 19 -10.30 -3.36 3.08
CA VAL A 19 -8.91 -3.23 3.54
C VAL A 19 -8.32 -4.63 3.73
N THR A 20 -7.20 -4.89 3.05
CA THR A 20 -6.46 -6.16 3.15
C THR A 20 -5.75 -6.28 4.49
N LYS A 21 -5.07 -5.21 4.91
CA LYS A 21 -4.32 -5.17 6.17
C LYS A 21 -4.11 -3.73 6.63
N VAL A 22 -3.94 -3.53 7.94
CA VAL A 22 -3.56 -2.24 8.54
C VAL A 22 -2.26 -2.44 9.31
N PHE A 23 -1.36 -1.47 9.20
CA PHE A 23 -0.06 -1.42 9.85
C PHE A 23 0.05 -0.11 10.62
N LYS A 24 0.86 -0.07 11.68
CA LYS A 24 1.09 1.18 12.43
C LYS A 24 1.98 2.12 11.64
N THR A 25 3.02 1.59 10.99
CA THR A 25 4.02 2.40 10.28
C THR A 25 3.97 2.23 8.76
N LYS A 26 4.45 3.25 8.05
CA LYS A 26 4.63 3.21 6.59
C LYS A 26 5.60 2.10 6.18
N LYS A 27 6.63 1.87 6.99
CA LYS A 27 7.70 0.90 6.71
C LYS A 27 7.13 -0.52 6.66
N GLU A 28 6.38 -0.93 7.69
CA GLU A 28 5.72 -2.25 7.73
C GLU A 28 4.75 -2.45 6.55
N ALA A 29 3.96 -1.41 6.25
CA ALA A 29 3.04 -1.43 5.11
C ALA A 29 3.77 -1.59 3.77
N LEU A 30 4.91 -0.92 3.61
CA LEU A 30 5.73 -1.01 2.40
C LEU A 30 6.37 -2.40 2.26
N GLU A 31 6.94 -2.96 3.32
CA GLU A 31 7.54 -4.30 3.28
C GLU A 31 6.51 -5.37 2.92
N TYR A 32 5.34 -5.35 3.57
CA TYR A 32 4.25 -6.27 3.24
C TYR A 32 3.80 -6.11 1.78
N SER A 33 3.67 -4.87 1.32
CA SER A 33 3.24 -4.58 -0.04
C SER A 33 4.31 -4.94 -1.08
N LYS A 34 5.60 -4.84 -0.74
CA LYS A 34 6.73 -5.29 -1.59
C LYS A 34 6.64 -6.78 -1.83
N THR A 35 6.53 -7.58 -0.77
CA THR A 35 6.36 -9.05 -0.87
C THR A 35 5.10 -9.43 -1.64
N LEU A 36 3.98 -8.75 -1.36
CA LEU A 36 2.71 -8.99 -2.04
C LEU A 36 2.81 -8.68 -3.54
N CYS A 37 3.49 -7.60 -3.92
CA CYS A 37 3.67 -7.19 -5.30
C CYS A 37 4.64 -8.09 -6.06
N LYS A 38 5.73 -8.56 -5.42
CA LYS A 38 6.61 -9.56 -6.02
C LYS A 38 5.85 -10.86 -6.31
N ASN A 39 4.99 -11.30 -5.40
CA ASN A 39 4.25 -12.56 -5.57
C ASN A 39 3.06 -12.47 -6.55
N GLN A 40 2.42 -11.31 -6.68
CA GLN A 40 1.24 -11.12 -7.55
C GLN A 40 1.51 -10.26 -8.80
N GLU A 41 2.78 -9.97 -9.10
CA GLU A 41 3.18 -9.04 -10.17
C GLU A 41 2.40 -7.72 -10.13
N ALA A 42 2.15 -7.22 -8.92
CA ALA A 42 1.28 -6.07 -8.69
C ALA A 42 2.09 -4.77 -8.51
N VAL A 43 1.39 -3.64 -8.59
CA VAL A 43 1.96 -2.30 -8.43
C VAL A 43 1.50 -1.70 -7.10
N ILE A 44 2.44 -1.14 -6.33
CA ILE A 44 2.15 -0.42 -5.09
C ILE A 44 1.77 1.02 -5.44
N PHE A 45 0.53 1.40 -5.14
CA PHE A 45 0.10 2.80 -5.17
C PHE A 45 0.17 3.37 -3.75
N ILE A 46 0.93 4.43 -3.54
CA ILE A 46 1.04 5.13 -2.26
C ILE A 46 0.22 6.42 -2.38
N GLN A 47 -0.81 6.56 -1.55
CA GLN A 47 -1.61 7.79 -1.48
C GLN A 47 -1.31 8.58 -0.21
N ARG A 48 -1.53 9.89 -0.27
CA ARG A 48 -1.46 10.82 0.87
C ARG A 48 -2.77 10.77 1.68
N LYS A 49 -2.79 11.44 2.83
CA LYS A 49 -4.02 11.63 3.65
C LYS A 49 -5.14 12.33 2.87
N ASP A 50 -4.73 13.19 1.94
CA ASP A 50 -5.59 13.94 1.03
C ASP A 50 -6.20 13.09 -0.11
N GLY A 51 -5.79 11.82 -0.26
CA GLY A 51 -6.25 10.95 -1.35
C GLY A 51 -5.46 11.11 -2.65
N SER A 52 -4.71 12.20 -2.78
CA SER A 52 -3.72 12.41 -3.85
C SER A 52 -2.67 11.28 -3.89
N PHE A 53 -2.27 10.86 -5.11
CA PHE A 53 -1.19 9.88 -5.28
C PHE A 53 0.14 10.51 -4.89
N GLN A 54 0.82 9.91 -3.92
CA GLN A 54 2.14 10.33 -3.49
C GLN A 54 3.22 9.73 -4.39
N ASP A 55 3.13 8.42 -4.64
CA ASP A 55 4.18 7.64 -5.29
C ASP A 55 3.60 6.33 -5.82
N VAL A 56 4.17 5.81 -6.90
CA VAL A 56 3.77 4.52 -7.48
C VAL A 56 5.04 3.71 -7.68
N LYS A 57 5.10 2.54 -7.04
CA LYS A 57 6.24 1.63 -7.13
C LYS A 57 5.85 0.32 -7.78
N ASN A 58 6.61 -0.06 -8.79
CA ASN A 58 6.50 -1.36 -9.43
C ASN A 58 7.70 -2.22 -8.98
N TYR A 59 7.42 -3.43 -8.48
CA TYR A 59 8.44 -4.36 -7.99
C TYR A 59 8.56 -5.61 -8.87
N ARG A 60 8.09 -5.53 -10.11
CA ARG A 60 8.06 -6.64 -11.07
C ARG A 60 9.45 -7.09 -11.56
N ASP A 61 10.47 -6.23 -11.44
CA ASP A 61 11.77 -6.43 -12.11
C ASP A 61 12.99 -6.27 -11.17
N GLU A 62 12.80 -6.25 -9.84
CA GLU A 62 13.88 -6.07 -8.84
C GLU A 62 14.30 -7.37 -8.14
#